data_AF-A0A965UPF4-F1
#
_entry.id   AF-A0A965UPF4-F1
#
_cell.length_a   1.000
_cell.length_b   1.000
_cell.length_c   1.000
_cell.angle_alpha   90.00
_cell.angle_beta   90.00
_cell.angle_gamma   90.00
#
_symmetry.space_group_name_H-M   'P 1'
#
loop_
_entity.id
_entity.type
_entity.pdbx_description
1 polymer ?
#
loop_
_entity_poly.entity_id
_entity_poly.type
_entity_poly.pdbx_seq_one_letter_code
_entity_poly.pdbx_strand_id
1 'polypeptide(L)'
;MAGDWIKMRAALTTCPKVAAMARSIGMAEEFRGLSRQSMRLLVVGGLHAVWAAVNEHTSDGVMANSYPEDLDDIAGIEGFGQAMSAAGWLEVDEAAASLTFPNFGQWNTPAKDTTAAERMRKHREKQRVAQPTVTVTEPLRVTVTTDKIRQDKRELQPAAPVPTTEPATPSRSRAKSAVAWAADAGWTGITDTDRQEWAAAFPGAVLDQELAKATAWLKANPKRAGRRNWRRFLVGWLQRCQDKGGTNREPGRRPDEKPPPKAWKDEYQPAPYRRPHEVAALASAVKLKEEDL
;
A
#
# COMPACT_ATOMS: atom_id res chain seq x y z
N MET A 1 18.65 -5.09 11.39
CA MET A 1 17.88 -4.99 10.13
C MET A 1 16.42 -4.96 10.53
N ALA A 2 15.61 -4.03 10.01
CA ALA A 2 14.17 -4.04 10.30
C ALA A 2 13.58 -5.30 9.67
N GLY A 3 12.89 -6.13 10.46
CA GLY A 3 12.26 -7.35 9.96
C GLY A 3 11.19 -7.04 8.92
N ASP A 4 10.85 -8.04 8.09
CA ASP A 4 9.75 -7.93 7.15
C ASP A 4 8.42 -7.66 7.88
N TRP A 5 7.54 -6.89 7.23
CA TRP A 5 6.29 -6.42 7.81
C TRP A 5 5.11 -7.08 7.11
N ILE A 6 4.12 -7.51 7.89
CA ILE A 6 2.86 -8.04 7.37
C ILE A 6 1.70 -7.08 7.65
N LYS A 7 0.83 -6.88 6.66
CA LYS A 7 -0.30 -5.96 6.78
C LYS A 7 -1.51 -6.67 7.38
N MET A 8 -1.92 -6.26 8.58
CA MET A 8 -3.15 -6.75 9.22
C MET A 8 -4.32 -5.79 9.10
N ARG A 9 -5.55 -6.33 9.02
CA ARG A 9 -6.78 -5.52 9.03
C ARG A 9 -7.10 -5.06 10.45
N ALA A 10 -7.49 -3.78 10.60
CA ALA A 10 -7.82 -3.21 11.91
C ALA A 10 -9.03 -3.88 12.59
N ALA A 11 -10.04 -4.27 11.81
CA ALA A 11 -11.28 -4.88 12.31
C ALA A 11 -11.22 -6.43 12.34
N LEU A 12 -10.03 -7.03 12.42
CA LEU A 12 -9.90 -8.50 12.37
C LEU A 12 -10.53 -9.16 13.61
N THR A 13 -10.41 -8.55 14.79
CA THR A 13 -10.99 -9.04 16.05
C THR A 13 -12.52 -9.08 16.06
N THR A 14 -13.18 -8.26 15.24
CA THR A 14 -14.64 -8.21 15.10
C THR A 14 -15.16 -9.01 13.91
N CYS A 15 -14.26 -9.61 13.12
CA CYS A 15 -14.62 -10.40 11.96
C CYS A 15 -15.44 -11.65 12.35
N PRO A 16 -16.56 -11.96 11.67
CA PRO A 16 -17.37 -13.14 11.98
C PRO A 16 -16.61 -14.45 11.79
N LYS A 17 -15.64 -14.51 10.85
CA LYS A 17 -14.76 -15.67 10.66
C LYS A 17 -13.85 -15.92 11.87
N VAL A 18 -13.22 -14.86 12.40
CA VAL A 18 -12.43 -14.95 13.64
C VAL A 18 -13.30 -15.36 14.82
N ALA A 19 -14.51 -14.79 14.91
CA ALA A 19 -15.45 -15.16 15.95
C ALA A 19 -15.91 -16.63 15.83
N ALA A 20 -15.99 -17.19 14.63
CA ALA A 20 -16.31 -18.60 14.40
C ALA A 20 -15.14 -19.51 14.80
N MET A 21 -13.91 -19.21 14.39
CA MET A 21 -12.71 -19.92 14.82
C MET A 21 -12.52 -19.89 16.34
N ALA A 22 -12.71 -18.73 16.96
CA ALA A 22 -12.63 -18.58 18.41
C ALA A 22 -13.68 -19.44 19.14
N ARG A 23 -14.85 -19.69 18.52
CA ARG A 23 -15.86 -20.59 19.07
C ARG A 23 -15.52 -22.06 18.88
N SER A 24 -14.89 -22.46 17.78
CA SER A 24 -14.49 -23.86 17.57
C SER A 24 -13.34 -24.24 18.49
N ILE A 25 -12.32 -23.39 18.57
CA ILE A 25 -11.13 -23.61 19.40
C ILE A 25 -11.49 -23.50 20.89
N GLY A 26 -12.31 -22.52 21.28
CA GLY A 26 -12.66 -22.27 22.67
C GLY A 26 -13.52 -23.34 23.34
N MET A 27 -13.84 -24.45 22.66
CA MET A 27 -14.47 -25.63 23.27
C MET A 27 -13.46 -26.53 23.99
N ALA A 28 -12.16 -26.37 23.73
CA ALA A 28 -11.11 -27.13 24.38
C ALA A 28 -11.01 -26.79 25.88
N GLU A 29 -10.67 -27.79 26.69
CA GLU A 29 -10.55 -27.66 28.16
C GLU A 29 -9.51 -26.62 28.55
N GLU A 30 -8.40 -26.53 27.80
CA GLU A 30 -7.31 -25.57 28.03
C GLU A 30 -7.74 -24.11 27.99
N PHE A 31 -8.86 -23.81 27.29
CA PHE A 31 -9.38 -22.46 27.16
C PHE A 31 -10.66 -22.22 27.99
N ARG A 32 -11.09 -23.20 28.80
CA ARG A 32 -12.24 -23.00 29.70
C ARG A 32 -11.94 -21.86 30.67
N GLY A 33 -12.79 -20.85 30.65
CA GLY A 33 -12.69 -19.66 31.50
C GLY A 33 -12.16 -18.41 30.79
N LEU A 34 -11.64 -18.53 29.57
CA LEU A 34 -11.31 -17.36 28.77
C LEU A 34 -12.57 -16.66 28.27
N SER A 35 -12.57 -15.32 28.32
CA SER A 35 -13.66 -14.54 27.74
C SER A 35 -13.72 -14.71 26.22
N ARG A 36 -14.90 -14.51 25.62
CA ARG A 36 -15.06 -14.53 24.15
C ARG A 36 -14.11 -13.54 23.45
N GLN A 37 -13.80 -12.42 24.09
CA GLN A 37 -12.88 -11.43 23.54
C GLN A 37 -11.42 -11.91 23.62
N SER A 38 -11.03 -12.54 24.74
CA SER A 38 -9.72 -13.15 24.91
C SER A 38 -9.46 -14.22 23.85
N MET A 39 -10.46 -15.08 23.58
CA MET A 39 -10.37 -16.10 22.52
C MET A 39 -10.18 -15.49 21.13
N ARG A 40 -10.88 -14.38 20.83
CA ARG A 40 -10.69 -13.67 19.55
C ARG A 40 -9.28 -13.10 19.41
N LEU A 41 -8.72 -12.56 20.48
CA LEU A 41 -7.34 -12.03 20.47
C LEU A 41 -6.31 -13.14 20.30
N LEU A 42 -6.52 -14.28 20.95
CA LEU A 42 -5.68 -15.48 20.82
C LEU A 42 -5.69 -15.98 19.37
N VAL A 43 -6.86 -16.10 18.75
CA VAL A 43 -6.98 -16.47 17.32
C VAL A 43 -6.29 -15.47 16.41
N VAL A 44 -6.43 -14.16 16.66
CA VAL A 44 -5.73 -13.13 15.87
C VAL A 44 -4.21 -13.25 15.99
N GLY A 45 -3.69 -13.59 17.18
CA GLY A 45 -2.28 -13.88 17.40
C GLY A 45 -1.81 -15.09 16.59
N GLY A 46 -2.56 -16.20 16.63
CA GLY A 46 -2.27 -17.40 15.83
C GLY A 46 -2.30 -17.12 14.32
N LEU A 47 -3.31 -16.36 13.84
CA LEU A 47 -3.40 -15.99 12.43
C LEU A 47 -2.20 -15.16 11.98
N HIS A 48 -1.73 -14.24 12.84
CA HIS A 48 -0.54 -13.47 12.56
C HIS A 48 0.70 -14.36 12.45
N ALA A 49 0.88 -15.33 13.36
CA ALA A 49 2.00 -16.27 13.33
C ALA A 49 1.99 -17.12 12.05
N VAL A 50 0.84 -17.71 11.72
CA VAL A 50 0.66 -18.51 10.50
C VAL A 50 0.92 -17.67 9.25
N TRP A 51 0.28 -16.51 9.11
CA TRP A 51 0.49 -15.68 7.91
C TRP A 51 1.92 -15.15 7.78
N ALA A 52 2.61 -14.87 8.89
CA ALA A 52 4.02 -14.52 8.86
C ALA A 52 4.88 -15.67 8.34
N ALA A 53 4.65 -16.90 8.83
CA ALA A 53 5.35 -18.09 8.36
C ALA A 53 5.08 -18.37 6.87
N VAL A 54 3.81 -18.30 6.45
CA VAL A 54 3.43 -18.49 5.03
C VAL A 54 4.09 -17.42 4.14
N ASN A 55 4.17 -16.18 4.60
CA ASN A 55 4.79 -15.08 3.84
C ASN A 55 6.30 -15.24 3.65
N GLU A 56 6.97 -15.88 4.61
CA GLU A 56 8.40 -16.19 4.58
C GLU A 56 8.70 -17.38 3.66
N HIS A 57 7.86 -18.42 3.72
CA HIS A 57 8.13 -19.71 3.10
C HIS A 57 7.49 -19.91 1.73
N THR A 58 6.47 -19.13 1.37
CA THR A 58 5.76 -19.26 0.08
C THR A 58 5.75 -17.96 -0.70
N SER A 59 5.62 -18.07 -2.03
CA SER A 59 5.50 -16.90 -2.93
C SER A 59 4.16 -16.85 -3.66
N ASP A 60 3.52 -18.00 -3.81
CA ASP A 60 2.24 -18.25 -4.45
C ASP A 60 1.12 -18.54 -3.44
N GLY A 61 1.46 -18.75 -2.16
CA GLY A 61 0.51 -19.12 -1.12
C GLY A 61 0.18 -20.61 -1.11
N VAL A 62 1.04 -21.45 -1.70
CA VAL A 62 0.92 -22.89 -1.63
C VAL A 62 2.08 -23.44 -0.79
N MET A 63 1.76 -24.12 0.31
CA MET A 63 2.74 -24.86 1.11
C MET A 63 2.67 -26.33 0.70
N ALA A 64 3.73 -26.82 0.06
CA ALA A 64 3.86 -28.22 -0.34
C ALA A 64 4.36 -29.07 0.83
N ASN A 65 3.90 -30.32 0.90
CA ASN A 65 4.21 -31.28 1.97
C ASN A 65 3.88 -30.74 3.36
N SER A 66 2.75 -30.05 3.48
CA SER A 66 2.28 -29.51 4.76
C SER A 66 0.86 -29.97 5.02
N TYR A 67 0.55 -30.17 6.29
CA TYR A 67 -0.75 -30.60 6.79
C TYR A 67 -1.31 -29.58 7.77
N PRO A 68 -2.63 -29.59 8.04
CA PRO A 68 -3.24 -28.66 8.99
C PRO A 68 -2.57 -28.65 10.37
N GLU A 69 -2.02 -29.79 10.80
CA GLU A 69 -1.30 -29.96 12.07
C GLU A 69 -0.01 -29.12 12.12
N ASP A 70 0.67 -28.93 10.98
CA ASP A 70 1.84 -28.05 10.93
C ASP A 70 1.46 -26.58 11.21
N LEU A 71 0.22 -26.18 10.88
CA LEU A 71 -0.29 -24.85 11.19
C LEU A 71 -0.67 -24.71 12.67
N ASP A 72 -1.10 -25.80 13.30
CA ASP A 72 -1.37 -25.86 14.73
C ASP A 72 -0.08 -25.63 15.52
N ASP A 73 1.01 -26.28 15.10
CA ASP A 73 2.34 -26.11 15.69
C ASP A 73 2.85 -24.67 15.53
N ILE A 74 2.62 -24.05 14.37
CA ILE A 74 3.00 -22.64 14.13
C ILE A 74 2.16 -21.68 14.98
N ALA A 75 0.86 -21.95 15.13
CA ALA A 75 -0.05 -21.14 15.93
C ALA A 75 0.11 -21.39 17.43
N GLY A 76 0.64 -22.56 17.82
CA GLY A 76 0.68 -23.06 19.20
C GLY A 76 -0.71 -23.41 19.75
N ILE A 77 -1.66 -23.75 18.87
CA ILE A 77 -3.07 -23.98 19.22
C ILE A 77 -3.56 -25.21 18.46
N GLU A 78 -4.05 -26.22 19.17
CA GLU A 78 -4.58 -27.45 18.57
C GLU A 78 -5.90 -27.18 17.82
N GLY A 79 -6.04 -27.75 16.61
CA GLY A 79 -7.23 -27.60 15.76
C GLY A 79 -7.34 -26.23 15.08
N PHE A 80 -6.27 -25.45 15.06
CA PHE A 80 -6.22 -24.14 14.43
C PHE A 80 -6.30 -24.22 12.90
N GLY A 81 -5.59 -25.15 12.27
CA GLY A 81 -5.61 -25.43 10.84
C GLY A 81 -7.00 -25.86 10.36
N GLN A 82 -7.66 -26.77 11.08
CA GLN A 82 -9.04 -27.16 10.81
C GLN A 82 -10.01 -25.95 10.95
N ALA A 83 -9.83 -25.13 11.99
CA ALA A 83 -10.63 -23.91 12.16
C ALA A 83 -10.40 -22.91 11.01
N MET A 84 -9.17 -22.81 10.50
CA MET A 84 -8.80 -21.95 9.38
C MET A 84 -9.38 -22.45 8.05
N SER A 85 -9.42 -23.77 7.85
CA SER A 85 -10.11 -24.42 6.74
C SER A 85 -11.62 -24.16 6.78
N ALA A 86 -12.26 -24.37 7.94
CA ALA A 86 -13.69 -24.07 8.13
C ALA A 86 -14.03 -22.58 7.93
N ALA A 87 -13.09 -21.67 8.20
CA ALA A 87 -13.23 -20.25 7.92
C ALA A 87 -13.08 -19.90 6.42
N GLY A 88 -12.66 -20.86 5.58
CA GLY A 88 -12.34 -20.66 4.16
C GLY A 88 -11.10 -19.80 3.94
N TRP A 89 -10.10 -19.95 4.80
CA TRP A 89 -8.77 -19.33 4.67
C TRP A 89 -7.67 -20.32 4.33
N LEU A 90 -8.00 -21.60 4.33
CA LEU A 90 -7.12 -22.70 3.99
C LEU A 90 -7.92 -23.69 3.14
N GLU A 91 -7.35 -24.08 2.00
CA GLU A 91 -7.82 -25.19 1.19
C GLU A 91 -6.82 -26.33 1.34
N VAL A 92 -7.28 -27.47 1.82
CA VAL A 92 -6.45 -28.65 2.05
C VAL A 92 -6.62 -29.58 0.87
N ASP A 93 -5.52 -29.86 0.15
CA ASP A 93 -5.47 -30.93 -0.84
C ASP A 93 -4.74 -32.13 -0.23
N GLU A 94 -5.51 -33.05 0.34
CA GLU A 94 -4.98 -34.27 0.96
C GLU A 94 -4.29 -35.19 -0.05
N ALA A 95 -4.70 -35.17 -1.32
CA ALA A 95 -4.11 -36.02 -2.35
C ALA A 95 -2.73 -35.53 -2.79
N ALA A 96 -2.55 -34.21 -2.84
CA ALA A 96 -1.26 -33.57 -3.16
C ALA A 96 -0.40 -33.27 -1.93
N ALA A 97 -0.88 -33.55 -0.71
CA ALA A 97 -0.26 -33.16 0.55
C ALA A 97 0.13 -31.66 0.56
N SER A 98 -0.80 -30.80 0.14
CA SER A 98 -0.54 -29.37 -0.02
C SER A 98 -1.62 -28.51 0.63
N LEU A 99 -1.18 -27.40 1.21
CA LEU A 99 -2.03 -26.38 1.80
C LEU A 99 -2.04 -25.15 0.90
N THR A 100 -3.21 -24.77 0.42
CA THR A 100 -3.38 -23.58 -0.41
C THR A 100 -4.07 -22.49 0.40
N PHE A 101 -3.49 -21.28 0.39
CA PHE A 101 -4.08 -20.08 0.99
C PHE A 101 -4.80 -19.28 -0.09
N PRO A 102 -6.16 -19.27 -0.13
CA PRO A 102 -6.90 -18.62 -1.21
C PRO A 102 -6.64 -17.11 -1.24
N ASN A 103 -6.52 -16.55 -2.44
CA ASN A 103 -6.26 -15.12 -2.66
C ASN A 103 -4.97 -14.59 -2.02
N PHE A 104 -3.97 -15.45 -1.75
CA PHE A 104 -2.72 -15.05 -1.10
C PHE A 104 -2.07 -13.83 -1.77
N GLY A 105 -1.84 -13.88 -3.09
CA GLY A 105 -1.22 -12.77 -3.83
C GLY A 105 -2.06 -11.49 -3.95
N GLN A 106 -3.34 -11.49 -3.55
CA GLN A 106 -4.17 -10.28 -3.47
C GLN A 106 -3.90 -9.51 -2.19
N TRP A 107 -3.65 -10.23 -1.09
CA TRP A 107 -3.59 -9.66 0.25
C TRP A 107 -2.19 -9.64 0.85
N ASN A 108 -1.29 -10.47 0.32
CA ASN A 108 0.06 -10.61 0.82
C ASN A 108 1.11 -10.26 -0.24
N THR A 109 2.27 -9.82 0.24
CA THR A 109 3.46 -9.56 -0.59
C THR A 109 4.59 -10.40 -0.01
N PRO A 110 4.92 -11.53 -0.64
CA PRO A 110 5.87 -12.47 -0.08
C PRO A 110 7.26 -11.87 0.05
N ALA A 111 7.99 -12.25 1.09
CA ALA A 111 9.32 -11.71 1.41
C ALA A 111 10.31 -11.85 0.23
N LYS A 112 10.21 -12.97 -0.51
CA LYS A 112 11.05 -13.26 -1.67
C LYS A 112 10.57 -12.62 -2.97
N ASP A 113 9.34 -12.14 -3.04
CA ASP A 113 8.87 -11.34 -4.16
C ASP A 113 9.33 -9.89 -3.95
N THR A 114 10.52 -9.58 -4.45
CA THR A 114 10.67 -8.71 -5.62
C THR A 114 11.94 -7.89 -5.56
N THR A 115 12.92 -8.34 -6.33
CA THR A 115 13.75 -7.37 -7.04
C THR A 115 12.83 -6.42 -7.79
N ALA A 116 13.15 -5.12 -7.84
CA ALA A 116 12.33 -4.13 -8.53
C ALA A 116 12.01 -4.50 -10.00
N ALA A 117 12.83 -5.37 -10.59
CA ALA A 117 12.66 -5.97 -11.91
C ALA A 117 11.41 -6.88 -12.02
N GLU A 118 11.14 -7.74 -11.04
CA GLU A 118 10.00 -8.66 -11.06
C GLU A 118 8.66 -7.93 -10.86
N ARG A 119 8.64 -6.87 -10.02
CA ARG A 119 7.48 -5.95 -9.94
C ARG A 119 7.18 -5.31 -11.30
N MET A 120 8.22 -4.85 -12.01
CA MET A 120 8.06 -4.27 -13.34
C MET A 120 7.63 -5.30 -14.39
N ARG A 121 8.10 -6.55 -14.29
CA ARG A 121 7.70 -7.65 -15.19
C ARG A 121 6.22 -8.01 -15.00
N LYS A 122 5.78 -8.26 -13.76
CA LYS A 122 4.38 -8.56 -13.44
C LYS A 122 3.43 -7.42 -13.83
N HIS A 123 3.85 -6.16 -13.70
CA HIS A 123 3.08 -5.00 -14.17
C HIS A 123 2.97 -4.95 -15.72
N ARG A 124 4.07 -5.20 -16.45
CA ARG A 124 4.05 -5.28 -17.92
C ARG A 124 3.20 -6.43 -18.43
N GLU A 125 3.19 -7.54 -17.71
CA GLU A 125 2.42 -8.73 -18.03
C GLU A 125 0.92 -8.51 -17.80
N LYS A 126 0.52 -7.89 -16.68
CA LYS A 126 -0.86 -7.44 -16.46
C LYS A 126 -1.35 -6.46 -17.54
N GLN A 127 -0.47 -5.59 -18.05
CA GLN A 127 -0.80 -4.70 -19.17
C GLN A 127 -0.87 -5.40 -20.54
N ARG A 128 -0.24 -6.58 -20.68
CA ARG A 128 -0.37 -7.42 -21.88
C ARG A 128 -1.67 -8.22 -21.88
N VAL A 129 -2.05 -8.80 -20.74
CA VAL A 129 -3.28 -9.60 -20.61
C VAL A 129 -4.54 -8.73 -20.67
N ALA A 130 -4.44 -7.45 -20.32
CA ALA A 130 -5.55 -6.49 -20.45
C ALA A 130 -5.79 -5.99 -21.91
N GLN A 131 -5.03 -6.47 -22.90
CA GLN A 131 -5.34 -6.24 -24.31
C GLN A 131 -6.15 -7.42 -24.86
N PRO A 132 -7.31 -7.20 -25.49
CA PRO A 132 -8.07 -8.29 -26.09
C PRO A 132 -7.26 -8.90 -27.24
N THR A 133 -7.04 -10.21 -27.15
CA THR A 133 -6.43 -11.06 -28.17
C THR A 133 -7.27 -11.01 -29.45
N VAL A 134 -6.83 -10.26 -30.46
CA VAL A 134 -7.25 -10.48 -31.84
C VAL A 134 -6.33 -11.57 -32.39
N THR A 135 -6.86 -12.79 -32.46
CA THR A 135 -6.22 -13.93 -33.10
C THR A 135 -6.16 -13.67 -34.61
N VAL A 136 -4.96 -13.51 -35.16
CA VAL A 136 -4.73 -13.70 -36.60
C VAL A 136 -3.64 -14.76 -36.75
N THR A 137 -4.04 -15.87 -37.33
CA THR A 137 -3.23 -17.00 -37.74
C THR A 137 -2.19 -16.55 -38.78
N GLU A 138 -0.93 -16.88 -38.55
CA GLU A 138 0.19 -16.82 -39.52
C GLU A 138 0.02 -17.84 -40.66
N PRO A 139 0.86 -17.90 -41.73
CA PRO A 139 2.10 -17.13 -41.99
C PRO A 139 2.22 -16.55 -43.43
N LEU A 140 3.19 -15.64 -43.66
CA LEU A 140 4.27 -15.76 -44.69
C LEU A 140 4.83 -14.37 -45.14
N ARG A 141 6.09 -14.12 -44.74
CA ARG A 141 7.23 -13.49 -45.45
C ARG A 141 7.04 -12.38 -46.52
N VAL A 142 7.89 -11.34 -46.37
CA VAL A 142 8.64 -10.55 -47.41
C VAL A 142 8.18 -9.09 -47.67
N THR A 143 8.97 -8.18 -47.07
CA THR A 143 9.58 -6.92 -47.54
C THR A 143 8.90 -5.89 -48.48
N VAL A 144 9.25 -4.63 -48.20
CA VAL A 144 9.36 -3.43 -49.08
C VAL A 144 8.12 -2.53 -49.23
N THR A 145 8.24 -1.35 -48.60
CA THR A 145 8.06 0.00 -49.16
C THR A 145 7.32 0.14 -50.50
N THR A 146 6.23 0.91 -50.55
CA THR A 146 6.11 2.20 -51.28
C THR A 146 4.64 2.62 -51.48
N ASP A 147 4.47 3.94 -51.40
CA ASP A 147 3.53 4.85 -52.04
C ASP A 147 2.24 4.36 -52.77
N LYS A 148 1.17 5.09 -52.42
CA LYS A 148 0.13 5.67 -53.29
C LYS A 148 -0.70 4.72 -54.16
N ILE A 149 -2.03 4.83 -54.05
CA ILE A 149 -2.95 5.40 -55.06
C ILE A 149 -4.40 5.29 -54.56
N ARG A 150 -5.17 6.34 -54.88
CA ARG A 150 -6.59 6.59 -54.60
C ARG A 150 -7.52 5.81 -55.54
N GLN A 151 -8.80 5.75 -55.13
CA GLN A 151 -10.02 5.54 -55.94
C GLN A 151 -10.26 4.10 -56.44
N ASP A 152 -11.49 3.57 -56.55
CA ASP A 152 -12.84 4.14 -56.51
C ASP A 152 -13.86 3.00 -56.29
N LYS A 153 -15.12 3.41 -56.14
CA LYS A 153 -16.36 2.74 -56.56
C LYS A 153 -17.20 2.01 -55.51
N ARG A 154 -18.44 2.47 -55.50
CA ARG A 154 -19.52 2.42 -54.52
C ARG A 154 -20.76 1.90 -55.23
N GLU A 155 -21.46 0.92 -54.67
CA GLU A 155 -22.89 0.65 -54.94
C GLU A 155 -23.48 0.09 -53.63
N LEU A 156 -24.10 0.92 -52.77
CA LEU A 156 -25.49 1.44 -52.78
C LEU A 156 -26.43 0.57 -51.93
N GLN A 157 -26.80 1.11 -50.76
CA GLN A 157 -28.11 0.86 -50.13
C GLN A 157 -28.70 2.21 -49.70
N PRO A 158 -29.98 2.50 -50.01
CA PRO A 158 -30.65 3.73 -49.59
C PRO A 158 -31.47 3.51 -48.32
N ALA A 159 -31.46 4.48 -47.38
CA ALA A 159 -32.66 5.01 -46.72
C ALA A 159 -32.35 5.93 -45.51
N ALA A 160 -33.08 7.05 -45.48
CA ALA A 160 -33.42 7.95 -44.37
C ALA A 160 -32.35 8.89 -43.77
N PRO A 161 -32.61 10.23 -43.72
CA PRO A 161 -31.72 11.18 -43.07
C PRO A 161 -31.97 11.21 -41.57
N VAL A 162 -31.01 10.71 -40.79
CA VAL A 162 -30.94 10.96 -39.35
C VAL A 162 -29.76 11.89 -39.11
N PRO A 163 -29.94 13.06 -38.49
CA PRO A 163 -28.83 13.96 -38.20
C PRO A 163 -28.03 13.40 -37.02
N THR A 164 -27.06 12.56 -37.32
CA THR A 164 -26.06 12.11 -36.35
C THR A 164 -24.72 12.71 -36.76
N THR A 165 -24.42 13.89 -36.24
CA THR A 165 -23.04 14.37 -36.17
C THR A 165 -22.25 13.38 -35.29
N GLU A 166 -21.45 12.51 -35.91
CA GLU A 166 -20.46 11.71 -35.20
C GLU A 166 -19.39 12.65 -34.60
N PRO A 167 -19.12 12.58 -33.28
CA PRO A 167 -18.06 13.37 -32.68
C PRO A 167 -16.69 12.82 -33.12
N ALA A 168 -15.85 13.71 -33.65
CA ALA A 168 -14.49 13.40 -34.06
C ALA A 168 -13.70 12.72 -32.93
N THR A 169 -13.10 11.56 -33.24
CA THR A 169 -12.18 10.85 -32.35
C THR A 169 -10.96 11.76 -32.06
N PRO A 170 -10.67 12.13 -30.80
CA PRO A 170 -9.59 13.07 -30.53
C PRO A 170 -8.23 12.40 -30.78
N SER A 171 -7.58 12.82 -31.87
CA SER A 171 -6.15 12.59 -32.08
C SER A 171 -5.37 13.20 -30.92
N ARG A 172 -4.94 12.39 -29.95
CA ARG A 172 -3.97 12.81 -28.94
C ARG A 172 -2.59 12.86 -29.56
N SER A 173 -2.34 13.87 -30.40
CA SER A 173 -0.98 14.34 -30.64
C SER A 173 -0.47 14.92 -29.32
N ARG A 174 0.20 14.10 -28.52
CA ARG A 174 0.83 14.56 -27.28
C ARG A 174 1.92 15.55 -27.65
N ALA A 175 1.62 16.85 -27.55
CA ALA A 175 2.60 17.91 -27.76
C ALA A 175 3.86 17.61 -26.91
N LYS A 176 5.03 17.69 -27.54
CA LYS A 176 6.30 17.64 -26.82
C LYS A 176 6.27 18.76 -25.78
N SER A 177 6.56 18.45 -24.51
CA SER A 177 6.61 19.48 -23.48
C SER A 177 7.68 20.49 -23.87
N ALA A 178 7.30 21.76 -24.05
CA ALA A 178 8.20 22.84 -24.43
C ALA A 178 9.35 23.03 -23.43
N VAL A 179 9.12 22.64 -22.17
CA VAL A 179 10.12 22.68 -21.11
C VAL A 179 11.18 21.60 -21.32
N ALA A 180 12.43 22.02 -21.40
CA ALA A 180 13.62 21.17 -21.48
C ALA A 180 14.63 21.55 -20.39
N TRP A 181 15.56 20.62 -20.12
CA TRP A 181 16.69 20.85 -19.23
C TRP A 181 17.96 20.30 -19.86
N ALA A 182 19.03 21.09 -19.80
CA ALA A 182 20.38 20.71 -20.20
C ALA A 182 21.37 21.01 -19.06
N ALA A 183 22.45 20.24 -18.97
CA ALA A 183 23.40 20.35 -17.87
C ALA A 183 24.24 21.65 -17.91
N ASP A 184 24.49 22.16 -19.11
CA ASP A 184 25.23 23.37 -19.43
C ASP A 184 24.31 24.60 -19.48
N ALA A 185 23.16 24.51 -20.16
CA ALA A 185 22.24 25.63 -20.36
C ALA A 185 21.16 25.77 -19.28
N GLY A 186 20.95 24.76 -18.43
CA GLY A 186 19.89 24.77 -17.42
C GLY A 186 18.48 24.57 -17.99
N TRP A 187 17.47 25.17 -17.38
CA TRP A 187 16.07 25.07 -17.81
C TRP A 187 15.78 25.98 -19.01
N THR A 188 15.18 25.42 -20.06
CA THR A 188 14.74 26.16 -21.26
C THR A 188 13.27 25.89 -21.55
N GLY A 189 12.58 26.84 -22.19
CA GLY A 189 11.17 26.68 -22.57
C GLY A 189 10.16 26.79 -21.42
N ILE A 190 10.55 27.35 -20.27
CA ILE A 190 9.62 27.78 -19.21
C ILE A 190 9.10 29.17 -19.59
N THR A 191 7.81 29.28 -19.92
CA THR A 191 7.17 30.56 -20.27
C THR A 191 6.77 31.34 -19.02
N ASP A 192 6.54 32.64 -19.14
CA ASP A 192 6.04 33.46 -18.03
C ASP A 192 4.65 33.00 -17.55
N THR A 193 3.82 32.49 -18.46
CA THR A 193 2.56 31.84 -18.12
C THR A 193 2.77 30.61 -17.23
N ASP A 194 3.77 29.78 -17.52
CA ASP A 194 4.11 28.62 -16.67
C ASP A 194 4.60 29.06 -15.29
N ARG A 195 5.36 30.16 -15.22
CA ARG A 195 5.84 30.73 -13.95
C ARG A 195 4.68 31.23 -13.09
N GLN A 196 3.73 31.94 -13.70
CA GLN A 196 2.53 32.43 -13.01
C GLN A 196 1.65 31.28 -12.52
N GLU A 197 1.42 30.27 -13.36
CA GLU A 197 0.63 29.09 -13.00
C GLU A 197 1.26 28.33 -11.82
N TRP A 198 2.57 28.11 -11.84
CA TRP A 198 3.25 27.40 -10.75
C TRP A 198 3.38 28.24 -9.48
N ALA A 199 3.53 29.56 -9.59
CA ALA A 199 3.52 30.46 -8.44
C ALA A 199 2.14 30.47 -7.74
N ALA A 200 1.05 30.47 -8.52
CA ALA A 200 -0.30 30.38 -7.99
C ALA A 200 -0.60 29.00 -7.37
N ALA A 201 -0.14 27.92 -8.00
CA ALA A 201 -0.37 26.57 -7.51
C ALA A 201 0.48 26.22 -6.27
N PHE A 202 1.71 26.76 -6.18
CA PHE A 202 2.68 26.44 -5.14
C PHE A 202 3.20 27.68 -4.41
N PRO A 203 2.35 28.43 -3.67
CA PRO A 203 2.72 29.71 -3.06
C PRO A 203 3.80 29.60 -1.98
N GLY A 204 3.99 28.40 -1.40
CA GLY A 204 5.03 28.14 -0.42
C GLY A 204 6.42 27.91 -1.03
N ALA A 205 6.52 27.71 -2.35
CA ALA A 205 7.77 27.40 -3.05
C ALA A 205 8.27 28.62 -3.84
N VAL A 206 9.45 29.14 -3.49
CA VAL A 206 10.07 30.24 -4.24
C VAL A 206 10.61 29.69 -5.55
N LEU A 207 9.92 29.95 -6.65
CA LEU A 207 10.11 29.25 -7.92
C LEU A 207 11.57 29.24 -8.41
N ASP A 208 12.24 30.40 -8.43
CA ASP A 208 13.61 30.47 -8.95
C ASP A 208 14.63 29.73 -8.07
N GLN A 209 14.45 29.76 -6.74
CA GLN A 209 15.27 28.97 -5.82
C GLN A 209 15.08 27.48 -6.04
N GLU A 210 13.84 27.04 -6.28
CA GLU A 210 13.52 25.65 -6.51
C GLU A 210 14.00 25.15 -7.88
N LEU A 211 13.97 25.99 -8.92
CA LEU A 211 14.57 25.69 -10.22
C LEU A 211 16.09 25.53 -10.11
N ALA A 212 16.75 26.36 -9.29
CA ALA A 212 18.18 26.24 -9.01
C ALA A 212 18.52 24.95 -8.25
N LYS A 213 17.77 24.62 -7.19
CA LYS A 213 17.92 23.36 -6.45
C LYS A 213 17.68 22.13 -7.32
N ALA A 214 16.66 22.18 -8.17
CA ALA A 214 16.36 21.13 -9.12
C ALA A 214 17.50 20.94 -10.13
N THR A 215 18.14 22.03 -10.59
CA THR A 215 19.31 21.98 -11.47
C THR A 215 20.52 21.34 -10.77
N ALA A 216 20.83 21.76 -9.54
CA ALA A 216 21.91 21.18 -8.75
C ALA A 216 21.70 19.68 -8.51
N TRP A 217 20.46 19.29 -8.20
CA TRP A 217 20.09 17.89 -8.00
C TRP A 217 20.25 17.06 -9.28
N LEU A 218 19.87 17.59 -10.44
CA LEU A 218 20.03 16.90 -11.73
C LEU A 218 21.50 16.76 -12.12
N LYS A 219 22.33 17.78 -11.85
CA LYS A 219 23.79 17.69 -12.01
C LYS A 219 24.40 16.58 -11.15
N ALA A 220 23.93 16.44 -9.90
CA ALA A 220 24.35 15.36 -9.00
C ALA A 220 23.78 13.97 -9.38
N ASN A 221 22.72 13.91 -10.20
CA ASN A 221 22.00 12.67 -10.55
C ASN A 221 21.86 12.51 -12.07
N PRO A 222 22.96 12.31 -12.82
CA PRO A 222 22.95 12.30 -14.29
C PRO A 222 22.09 11.18 -14.90
N LYS A 223 21.99 10.01 -14.24
CA LYS A 223 21.08 8.92 -14.67
C LYS A 223 19.61 9.34 -14.69
N ARG A 224 19.23 10.37 -13.93
CA ARG A 224 17.86 10.90 -13.87
C ARG A 224 17.64 12.08 -14.81
N ALA A 225 18.68 12.54 -15.51
CA ALA A 225 18.63 13.66 -16.44
C ALA A 225 18.07 13.31 -17.84
N GLY A 226 17.82 12.04 -18.16
CA GLY A 226 17.27 11.60 -19.46
C GLY A 226 15.73 11.64 -19.57
N ARG A 227 15.03 12.53 -18.84
CA ARG A 227 13.56 12.54 -18.79
C ARG A 227 12.97 13.26 -20.01
N ARG A 228 11.84 12.74 -20.52
CA ARG A 228 11.11 13.30 -21.68
C ARG A 228 10.02 14.32 -21.32
N ASN A 229 9.63 14.41 -20.04
CA ASN A 229 8.57 15.31 -19.58
C ASN A 229 9.02 16.07 -18.33
N TRP A 230 9.67 17.21 -18.57
CA TRP A 230 10.25 18.05 -17.55
C TRP A 230 9.22 18.85 -16.75
N ARG A 231 8.12 19.26 -17.38
CA ARG A 231 6.99 19.91 -16.68
C ARG A 231 6.46 19.04 -15.55
N ARG A 232 6.22 17.74 -15.79
CA ARG A 232 5.77 16.82 -14.73
C ARG A 232 6.81 16.67 -13.60
N PHE A 233 8.09 16.69 -13.94
CA PHE A 233 9.16 16.62 -12.95
C PHE A 233 9.15 17.86 -12.04
N LEU A 234 9.04 19.05 -12.62
CA LEU A 234 9.00 20.32 -11.89
C LEU A 234 7.75 20.44 -11.01
N VAL A 235 6.57 20.10 -11.52
CA VAL A 235 5.32 20.11 -10.74
C VAL A 235 5.43 19.18 -9.52
N GLY A 236 5.92 17.94 -9.71
CA GLY A 236 6.15 17.02 -8.59
C GLY A 236 7.33 17.40 -7.68
N TRP A 237 8.24 18.26 -8.14
CA TRP A 237 9.30 18.84 -7.32
C TRP A 237 8.73 19.91 -6.39
N LEU A 238 7.99 20.87 -6.96
CA LEU A 238 7.37 21.99 -6.24
C LEU A 238 6.34 21.49 -5.22
N GLN A 239 5.50 20.53 -5.59
CA GLN A 239 4.53 19.93 -4.66
C GLN A 239 5.21 19.32 -3.42
N ARG A 240 6.28 18.54 -3.62
CA ARG A 240 7.04 17.96 -2.50
C ARG A 240 7.74 19.03 -1.66
N CYS A 241 8.11 20.17 -2.25
CA CYS A 241 8.67 21.29 -1.49
C CYS A 241 7.59 21.91 -0.59
N GLN A 242 6.39 22.15 -1.11
CA GLN A 242 5.26 22.68 -0.35
C GLN A 242 4.81 21.72 0.76
N ASP A 243 4.66 20.43 0.48
CA ASP A 243 4.26 19.43 1.48
C ASP A 243 5.27 19.33 2.63
N LYS A 244 6.55 19.63 2.36
CA LYS A 244 7.61 19.68 3.37
C LYS A 244 7.75 21.03 4.07
N GLY A 245 6.81 21.94 3.83
CA GLY A 245 6.69 23.24 4.49
C GLY A 245 7.35 24.40 3.76
N GLY A 246 7.58 24.27 2.45
CA GLY A 246 7.93 25.36 1.54
C GLY A 246 9.37 25.90 1.65
N THR A 247 9.75 26.69 0.65
CA THR A 247 11.02 27.44 0.61
C THR A 247 10.94 28.77 1.36
N ASN A 248 9.74 29.32 1.54
CA ASN A 248 9.48 30.59 2.23
C ASN A 248 9.71 30.56 3.76
N ARG A 249 10.52 29.63 4.26
CA ARG A 249 10.92 29.64 5.66
C ARG A 249 11.90 30.78 5.88
N GLU A 250 11.51 31.75 6.70
CA GLU A 250 12.49 32.64 7.33
C GLU A 250 13.55 31.76 8.02
N PRO A 251 14.85 31.92 7.69
CA PRO A 251 15.91 31.18 8.36
C PRO A 251 15.92 31.56 9.84
N GLY A 252 15.30 30.73 10.68
CA GLY A 252 15.21 30.96 12.12
C GLY A 252 13.85 30.60 12.74
N ARG A 253 12.76 30.58 11.97
CA ARG A 253 11.43 30.26 12.50
C ARG A 253 11.09 28.79 12.29
N ARG A 254 11.50 27.95 13.26
CA ARG A 254 10.90 26.61 13.40
C ARG A 254 9.40 26.80 13.67
N PRO A 255 8.48 26.03 13.05
CA PRO A 255 7.10 25.98 13.52
C PRO A 255 7.15 25.74 15.02
N ASP A 256 6.44 26.56 15.79
CA ASP A 256 6.49 26.60 17.26
C ASP A 256 6.80 25.21 17.81
N GLU A 257 7.97 25.11 18.43
CA GLU A 257 8.47 23.90 19.07
C GLU A 257 7.37 23.51 20.06
N LYS A 258 6.46 22.61 19.65
CA LYS A 258 5.44 22.11 20.56
C LYS A 258 6.23 21.61 21.76
N PRO A 259 5.95 22.11 22.98
CA PRO A 259 6.70 21.67 24.14
C PRO A 259 6.66 20.14 24.14
N PRO A 260 7.80 19.49 24.44
CA PRO A 260 7.88 18.04 24.41
C PRO A 260 6.67 17.49 25.18
N PRO A 261 6.01 16.44 24.67
CA PRO A 261 4.82 15.90 25.32
C PRO A 261 5.16 15.63 26.78
N LYS A 262 4.39 16.22 27.71
CA LYS A 262 4.59 16.08 29.16
C LYS A 262 4.75 14.59 29.46
N ALA A 263 5.91 14.19 29.95
CA ALA A 263 6.12 12.79 30.28
C ALA A 263 5.29 12.48 31.52
N TRP A 264 4.63 11.32 31.57
CA TRP A 264 3.87 10.88 32.75
C TRP A 264 4.70 10.90 34.05
N LYS A 265 6.04 10.82 33.92
CA LYS A 265 7.00 10.92 35.02
C LYS A 265 7.10 12.32 35.62
N ASP A 266 6.84 13.37 34.85
CA ASP A 266 6.89 14.76 35.33
C ASP A 266 5.66 15.10 36.21
N GLU A 267 4.58 14.34 36.07
CA GLU A 267 3.34 14.45 36.86
C GLU A 267 3.25 13.37 37.96
N TYR A 268 4.18 12.42 37.97
CA TYR A 268 4.22 11.36 38.96
C TYR A 268 4.69 11.91 40.32
N GLN A 269 3.72 12.22 41.19
CA GLN A 269 3.98 12.39 42.61
C GLN A 269 3.84 11.03 43.29
N PRO A 270 4.94 10.36 43.67
CA PRO A 270 4.82 9.13 44.45
C PRO A 270 4.05 9.43 45.72
N ALA A 271 3.06 8.60 46.04
CA ALA A 271 2.35 8.71 47.31
C ALA A 271 3.41 8.72 48.45
N PRO A 272 3.34 9.67 49.39
CA PRO A 272 4.28 9.72 50.49
C PRO A 272 4.25 8.38 51.23
N TYR A 273 5.43 7.83 51.49
CA TYR A 273 5.57 6.57 52.21
C TYR A 273 4.83 6.68 53.56
N ARG A 274 3.76 5.91 53.72
CA ARG A 274 3.05 5.78 55.00
C ARG A 274 3.56 4.57 55.76
N ARG A 275 3.74 4.71 57.06
CA ARG A 275 4.17 3.61 57.92
C ARG A 275 3.04 2.57 58.01
N PRO A 276 3.35 1.27 58.20
CA PRO A 276 2.34 0.21 58.20
C PRO A 276 1.15 0.44 59.16
N HIS A 277 1.38 1.05 60.33
CA HIS A 277 0.31 1.36 61.28
C HIS A 277 -0.62 2.50 60.81
N GLU A 278 -0.11 3.47 60.04
CA GLU A 278 -0.91 4.55 59.44
C GLU A 278 -1.81 4.01 58.32
N VAL A 279 -1.30 3.03 57.56
CA VAL A 279 -2.08 2.32 56.53
C VAL A 279 -3.18 1.48 57.18
N ALA A 280 -2.89 0.79 58.29
CA ALA A 280 -3.89 0.00 59.03
C ALA A 280 -5.01 0.87 59.61
N ALA A 281 -4.69 2.07 60.11
CA ALA A 281 -5.68 3.03 60.60
C ALA A 281 -6.59 3.55 59.48
N LEU A 282 -6.03 3.88 58.31
CA LEU A 282 -6.80 4.31 57.13
C LEU A 282 -7.65 3.19 56.53
N ALA A 283 -7.13 1.97 56.46
CA ALA A 283 -7.89 0.80 55.98
C ALA A 283 -9.10 0.51 56.88
N SER A 284 -8.98 0.76 58.18
CA SER A 284 -10.09 0.63 59.13
C SER A 284 -11.14 1.73 58.96
N ALA A 285 -10.73 2.93 58.52
CA ALA A 285 -11.63 4.05 58.23
C ALA A 285 -12.34 3.95 56.86
N VAL A 286 -11.80 3.18 55.91
CA VAL A 286 -12.35 2.99 54.55
C VAL A 286 -13.23 1.75 54.44
N LYS A 287 -13.31 0.90 55.48
CA LYS A 287 -14.30 -0.18 55.54
C LYS A 287 -15.71 0.44 55.56
N LEU A 288 -16.41 0.34 54.43
CA LEU A 288 -17.84 0.58 54.33
C LEU A 288 -18.54 -0.27 55.40
N LYS A 289 -19.36 0.38 56.24
CA LYS A 289 -20.21 -0.35 57.20
C LYS A 289 -21.23 -1.16 56.40
N GLU A 290 -21.43 -2.41 56.79
CA GLU A 290 -22.41 -3.32 56.16
C GLU A 290 -23.88 -2.83 56.22
N GLU A 291 -24.13 -1.67 56.85
CA GLU A 291 -25.45 -1.06 56.96
C GLU A 291 -25.83 -0.18 55.73
N ASP A 292 -24.90 0.05 54.78
CA ASP A 292 -25.13 0.84 53.56
C ASP A 292 -25.24 -0.03 52.27
N LEU A 293 -25.59 -1.32 52.39
CA LEU A 293 -25.86 -2.23 51.25
C LEU A 293 -27.31 -2.74 51.23
#